data_AF-B7QE94-F1
#
_entry.id   AF-B7QE94-F1
#
_cell.length_a   1.000
_cell.length_b   1.000
_cell.length_c   1.000
_cell.angle_alpha   90.00
_cell.angle_beta   90.00
_cell.angle_gamma   90.00
#
_symmetry.space_group_name_H-M   'P 1'
#
loop_
_entity.id
_entity.type
_entity.pdbx_description
1 polymer ?
#
loop_
_entity_poly.entity_id
_entity_poly.type
_entity_poly.pdbx_seq_one_letter_code
_entity_poly.pdbx_strand_id
1 'polypeptide(L)' 'MLRAGRFLSNRTGSSGGDCRGCCRPALNVFLLKTHKCASSTVQNVLMRFGDRRNLSFALPQGGNYFGHPKSFSM' A
#
# COMPACT_ATOMS: atom_id res chain seq x y z
N MET A 1 -4.78 -36.23 9.01
CA MET A 1 -3.33 -36.40 8.83
C MET A 1 -2.93 -35.47 7.69
N LEU A 2 -2.11 -34.43 7.76
CA LEU A 2 -1.07 -34.00 8.70
C LEU A 2 -1.37 -32.63 9.31
N ARG A 3 -0.70 -32.37 10.45
CA ARG A 3 -0.73 -31.20 11.31
C ARG A 3 0.61 -30.47 11.16
N ALA A 4 0.61 -29.16 11.45
CA ALA A 4 1.72 -28.23 11.71
C ALA A 4 1.94 -27.17 10.60
N GLY A 5 2.12 -25.88 10.89
CA GLY A 5 2.51 -25.26 12.16
C GLY A 5 1.83 -23.92 12.40
N ARG A 6 1.66 -23.61 13.69
CA ARG A 6 1.29 -22.29 14.19
C ARG A 6 2.43 -21.33 13.87
N PHE A 7 2.19 -20.35 13.00
CA PHE A 7 3.07 -19.21 12.85
C PHE A 7 2.85 -18.28 14.06
N LEU A 8 3.66 -18.43 15.11
CA LEU A 8 3.74 -17.41 16.16
C LEU A 8 4.40 -16.16 15.57
N SER A 9 3.59 -15.24 15.06
CA SER A 9 4.02 -13.88 14.78
C SER A 9 4.01 -13.11 16.12
N ASN A 10 5.08 -13.20 16.90
CA ASN A 10 5.27 -12.29 18.03
C ASN A 10 5.64 -10.90 17.49
N ARG A 11 4.63 -10.07 17.21
CA ARG A 11 4.81 -8.64 16.88
C ARG A 11 4.72 -7.82 18.17
N THR A 12 5.72 -7.95 19.02
CA THR A 12 6.04 -6.87 19.96
C THR A 12 6.59 -5.70 19.17
N GLY A 13 6.03 -4.52 19.44
CA GLY A 13 6.28 -3.30 18.71
C GLY A 13 7.72 -2.80 18.78
N SER A 14 7.98 -1.87 17.87
CA SER A 14 8.97 -0.80 17.91
C SER A 14 10.27 -1.08 18.70
N SER A 15 11.33 -1.38 17.97
CA SER A 15 12.67 -0.93 18.33
C SER A 15 13.35 -0.52 17.04
N GLY A 16 13.64 0.78 16.90
CA GLY A 16 14.39 1.37 15.80
C GLY A 16 15.85 0.91 15.82
N GLY A 17 16.09 -0.35 15.48
CA GLY A 17 17.39 -0.90 15.18
C GLY A 17 17.47 -1.21 13.69
N ASP A 18 18.44 -0.59 13.00
CA ASP A 18 18.70 -0.78 11.57
C ASP A 18 19.20 -2.21 11.31
N CYS A 19 18.28 -3.10 10.98
CA CYS A 19 18.61 -4.35 10.32
C CYS A 19 18.85 -4.02 8.84
N ARG A 20 20.14 -3.88 8.48
CA ARG A 20 20.67 -3.66 7.12
C ARG A 20 20.33 -4.81 6.15
N GLY A 21 19.03 -5.02 5.90
CA GLY A 21 18.48 -6.11 5.11
C GLY A 21 17.02 -6.49 5.42
N CYS A 22 16.41 -5.99 6.50
CA CYS A 22 14.98 -6.20 6.73
C CYS A 22 14.17 -5.09 6.06
N CYS A 23 13.86 -5.27 4.78
CA CYS A 23 12.99 -4.34 4.07
C CYS A 23 11.56 -4.50 4.58
N ARG A 24 11.08 -3.53 5.36
CA ARG A 24 9.65 -3.43 5.69
C ARG A 24 8.93 -2.84 4.48
N PRO A 25 7.81 -3.44 4.03
CA PRO A 25 7.07 -2.90 2.91
C PRO A 25 6.49 -1.53 3.29
N ALA A 26 6.61 -0.55 2.38
CA ALA A 26 5.91 0.72 2.51
C ALA A 26 4.40 0.48 2.37
N LEU A 27 3.62 0.91 3.37
CA LEU A 27 2.17 0.68 3.40
C LEU A 27 1.38 1.91 2.94
N ASN A 28 1.92 3.11 3.12
CA ASN A 28 1.28 4.37 2.75
C ASN A 28 1.89 4.84 1.43
N VAL A 29 1.21 4.56 0.32
CA VAL A 29 1.65 4.90 -1.03
C VAL A 29 0.53 5.54 -1.81
N PHE A 30 0.86 6.50 -2.67
CA PHE A 30 -0.09 7.15 -3.57
C PHE A 30 0.28 6.81 -5.02
N LEU A 31 -0.71 6.42 -5.82
CA LEU A 31 -0.54 6.10 -7.24
C LEU A 31 -1.09 7.24 -8.09
N LEU A 32 -0.20 8.05 -8.67
CA LEU A 32 -0.59 9.00 -9.71
C LEU A 32 -0.67 8.28 -11.05
N LYS A 33 -1.90 8.09 -11.53
CA LYS A 33 -2.17 7.32 -12.75
C LYS A 33 -2.01 8.18 -14.00
N THR A 34 -1.13 7.76 -14.91
CA THR A 34 -1.04 8.29 -16.27
C THR A 34 -1.72 7.36 -17.29
N HIS A 35 -2.19 7.94 -18.41
CA HIS A 35 -2.89 7.22 -19.45
C HIS A 35 -1.94 6.37 -20.29
N LYS A 36 -2.36 5.14 -20.66
CA LYS A 36 -1.61 4.17 -21.50
C LYS A 36 -0.25 3.72 -20.95
N CYS A 37 0.01 3.86 -19.64
CA CYS A 37 1.29 3.45 -19.02
C CYS A 37 1.19 2.17 -18.18
N ALA A 38 0.32 1.22 -18.56
CA ALA A 38 0.03 0.00 -17.79
C ALA A 38 -0.31 0.24 -16.30
N SER A 39 -0.79 1.45 -15.99
CA SER A 39 -1.03 1.91 -14.64
C SER A 39 -2.23 1.21 -13.98
N SER A 40 -3.14 0.65 -14.78
CA SER A 40 -4.18 -0.29 -14.33
C SER A 40 -3.61 -1.59 -13.77
N THR A 41 -2.50 -2.09 -14.33
CA THR A 41 -1.81 -3.29 -13.83
C THR A 41 -1.21 -3.01 -12.45
N VAL A 42 -0.52 -1.88 -12.29
CA VAL A 42 0.06 -1.47 -10.99
C VAL A 42 -1.04 -1.30 -9.94
N GLN A 43 -2.13 -0.62 -10.30
CA GLN A 43 -3.29 -0.47 -9.42
C GLN A 43 -3.83 -1.83 -8.96
N ASN A 44 -4.03 -2.79 -9.85
CA ASN A 44 -4.50 -4.13 -9.50
C ASN A 44 -3.56 -4.88 -8.55
N VAL A 45 -2.25 -4.75 -8.74
CA VAL A 45 -1.25 -5.33 -7.83
C VAL A 45 -1.36 -4.73 -6.43
N LEU A 46 -1.46 -3.40 -6.33
CA LEU A 46 -1.60 -2.70 -5.05
C LEU A 46 -2.92 -3.05 -4.35
N MET A 47 -4.03 -3.12 -5.09
CA MET A 47 -5.33 -3.50 -4.54
C MET A 47 -5.29 -4.91 -3.93
N ARG A 48 -4.72 -5.89 -4.64
CA ARG A 48 -4.56 -7.26 -4.13
C ARG A 48 -3.62 -7.34 -2.92
N PHE A 49 -2.56 -6.53 -2.92
CA PHE A 49 -1.63 -6.47 -1.80
C PHE A 49 -2.29 -5.94 -0.53
N GLY A 50 -3.06 -4.85 -0.64
CA GLY A 50 -3.72 -4.26 0.51
C GLY A 50 -4.92 -5.07 1.00
N ASP A 51 -5.70 -5.68 0.10
CA ASP A 51 -6.79 -6.60 0.47
C ASP A 51 -6.29 -7.77 1.34
N ARG A 52 -5.23 -8.45 0.91
CA ARG A 52 -4.59 -9.55 1.68
C ARG A 52 -4.01 -9.13 3.02
N ARG A 53 -3.75 -7.83 3.22
CA ARG A 53 -3.15 -7.27 4.44
C ARG A 53 -4.14 -6.40 5.22
N ASN A 54 -5.41 -6.39 4.81
CA ASN A 54 -6.48 -5.60 5.40
C ASN A 54 -6.13 -4.10 5.50
N LEU A 55 -5.54 -3.54 4.42
CA LEU A 55 -5.24 -2.11 4.31
C LEU A 55 -6.44 -1.33 3.76
N SER A 56 -6.54 -0.07 4.17
CA SER A 56 -7.57 0.84 3.67
C SER A 56 -7.11 1.52 2.38
N PHE A 57 -8.01 1.60 1.40
CA PHE A 57 -7.79 2.34 0.16
C PHE A 57 -8.64 3.60 0.14
N ALA A 58 -8.02 4.75 -0.13
CA ALA A 58 -8.76 5.92 -0.55
C ALA A 58 -9.03 5.80 -2.05
N LEU A 59 -10.29 5.98 -2.47
CA LEU A 59 -10.70 6.15 -3.87
C LEU A 59 -11.56 7.41 -3.98
N PRO A 60 -11.49 8.16 -5.09
CA PRO A 60 -12.36 9.30 -5.28
C PRO A 60 -13.82 8.83 -5.38
N GLN A 61 -14.76 9.65 -4.92
CA GLN A 61 -16.19 9.34 -4.98
C GLN A 61 -16.69 9.15 -6.43
N GLY A 62 -16.04 9.79 -7.39
CA GLY A 62 -16.27 9.60 -8.82
C GLY A 62 -15.06 10.05 -9.64
N GLY A 63 -14.95 9.53 -10.87
CA GLY A 63 -13.83 9.84 -11.76
C GLY A 63 -12.50 9.21 -11.31
N ASN A 64 -11.38 9.83 -11.70
CA ASN A 64 -10.03 9.29 -11.50
C ASN A 64 -9.11 10.19 -10.65
N TYR A 65 -9.62 11.34 -10.18
CA TYR A 65 -8.82 12.36 -9.52
C TYR A 65 -9.40 12.69 -8.14
N PHE A 66 -8.53 12.86 -7.15
CA PHE A 66 -8.89 13.38 -5.81
C PHE A 66 -9.07 14.90 -5.77
N GLY A 67 -9.02 15.56 -6.93
CA GLY A 67 -8.94 17.01 -7.05
C GLY A 67 -7.50 17.51 -7.10
N HIS A 68 -7.34 18.76 -7.54
CA HIS A 68 -6.07 19.48 -7.54
C HIS A 68 -6.01 20.40 -6.31
N PRO A 69 -4.86 20.55 -5.63
CA PRO A 69 -4.71 21.56 -4.58
C PRO A 69 -5.01 22.96 -5.13
N LYS A 70 -5.54 23.87 -4.32
CA LYS A 70 -5.80 25.26 -4.75
C LYS A 70 -4.51 25.88 -5.29
N SER A 71 -4.63 26.66 -6.37
CA SER A 71 -3.52 27.38 -6.98
C SER A 71 -2.85 28.30 -5.97
N PHE A 72 -1.53 28.37 -6.00
CA PHE A 72 -0.75 29.38 -5.29
C PHE A 72 -1.14 30.75 -5.88
N SER A 73 -1.85 31.59 -5.12
CA SER A 73 -2.09 32.97 -5.52
C SER A 73 -0.83 33.78 -5.27
N MET A 74 -0.46 34.61 -6.23
CA MET A 74 0.57 35.63 -6.08
C MET A 74 -0.01 36.86 -5.36
#